data_AF-A0A7W7I094-F1
#
_entry.id   AF-A0A7W7I094-F1
#
_cell.length_a   1.000
_cell.length_b   1.000
_cell.length_c   1.000
_cell.angle_alpha   90.00
_cell.angle_beta   90.00
_cell.angle_gamma   90.00
#
_symmetry.space_group_name_H-M   'P 1'
#
loop_
_entity.id
_entity.type
_entity.pdbx_description
1 polymer ?
#
loop_
_entity_poly.entity_id
_entity_poly.type
_entity_poly.pdbx_seq_one_letter_code
_entity_poly.pdbx_strand_id
1 'polypeptide(L)'
;MKQLFRNLTMTAAVLTALLTANPAAAAAAPHTESVTVTRSGGFAGHTEWYAVDSTDRDERAQEALSVTAELRFRVLRPAYLPANPCCDRYRYEVVARYSDGTVKTVVTMDAVPGTPDVLTEVIDLVTTSGALTQA
;
A
#
# COMPACT_ATOMS: atom_id res chain seq x y z
N MET A 1 -75.12 -21.03 35.36
CA MET A 1 -74.65 -21.80 34.17
C MET A 1 -74.14 -20.82 33.12
N LYS A 2 -73.05 -21.13 32.40
CA LYS A 2 -72.50 -20.40 31.22
C LYS A 2 -72.12 -18.92 31.49
N GLN A 3 -70.88 -18.54 31.79
CA GLN A 3 -69.64 -18.55 30.98
C GLN A 3 -69.71 -17.89 29.59
N LEU A 4 -68.54 -17.30 29.24
CA LEU A 4 -68.07 -16.75 27.95
C LEU A 4 -68.57 -15.32 27.66
N PHE A 5 -67.74 -14.35 27.21
CA PHE A 5 -66.28 -14.33 26.94
C PHE A 5 -65.66 -12.96 27.33
N ARG A 6 -64.32 -12.83 27.24
CA ARG A 6 -63.56 -11.55 27.27
C ARG A 6 -62.92 -11.36 25.90
N ASN A 7 -63.08 -10.19 25.26
CA ASN A 7 -62.31 -9.84 24.06
C ASN A 7 -61.09 -9.00 24.47
N LEU A 8 -59.92 -9.46 24.08
CA LEU A 8 -58.62 -8.89 24.45
C LEU A 8 -58.17 -7.88 23.39
N THR A 9 -57.98 -6.62 23.78
CA THR A 9 -57.36 -5.60 22.92
C THR A 9 -55.86 -5.87 22.82
N MET A 10 -55.39 -6.26 21.62
CA MET A 10 -53.97 -6.49 21.34
C MET A 10 -53.41 -5.30 20.55
N THR A 11 -52.96 -4.27 21.25
CA THR A 11 -52.30 -3.11 20.65
C THR A 11 -50.86 -3.47 20.29
N ALA A 12 -50.58 -3.65 18.99
CA ALA A 12 -49.22 -3.90 18.52
C ALA A 12 -48.37 -2.63 18.64
N ALA A 13 -47.41 -2.63 19.57
CA ALA A 13 -46.43 -1.55 19.70
C ALA A 13 -45.38 -1.66 18.57
N VAL A 14 -45.48 -0.79 17.57
CA VAL A 14 -44.45 -0.67 16.52
C VAL A 14 -43.25 0.07 17.12
N LEU A 15 -42.22 -0.69 17.48
CA LEU A 15 -40.97 -0.15 18.02
C LEU A 15 -40.08 0.32 16.87
N THR A 16 -40.21 1.59 16.48
CA THR A 16 -39.36 2.21 15.45
C THR A 16 -37.92 2.34 15.95
N ALA A 17 -37.07 1.37 15.61
CA ALA A 17 -35.66 1.41 15.93
C ALA A 17 -34.96 2.55 15.17
N LEU A 18 -34.64 3.63 15.88
CA LEU A 18 -33.78 4.70 15.39
C LEU A 18 -32.37 4.14 15.24
N LEU A 19 -32.01 3.78 14.00
CA LEU A 19 -30.62 3.57 13.58
C LEU A 19 -29.89 4.90 13.69
N THR A 20 -29.35 5.20 14.88
CA THR A 20 -28.32 6.22 15.04
C THR A 20 -27.10 5.76 14.24
N ALA A 21 -26.95 6.32 13.03
CA ALA A 21 -25.75 6.18 12.24
C ALA A 21 -24.60 6.85 13.02
N ASN A 22 -23.97 6.07 13.90
CA ASN A 22 -22.75 6.46 14.56
C ASN A 22 -21.73 6.68 13.44
N PRO A 23 -21.12 7.88 13.29
CA PRO A 23 -20.00 8.06 12.40
C PRO A 23 -18.81 7.34 13.03
N ALA A 24 -18.82 6.00 12.89
CA ALA A 24 -17.70 5.15 13.21
C ALA A 24 -16.51 5.75 12.45
N ALA A 25 -15.54 6.26 13.20
CA ALA A 25 -14.47 7.08 12.67
C ALA A 25 -13.89 6.38 11.45
N ALA A 26 -13.96 7.04 10.29
CA ALA A 26 -13.33 6.52 9.08
C ALA A 26 -11.85 6.36 9.40
N ALA A 27 -11.42 5.12 9.61
CA ALA A 27 -10.07 4.83 10.05
C ALA A 27 -9.12 5.47 9.03
N ALA A 28 -8.22 6.33 9.49
CA ALA A 28 -7.27 7.00 8.62
C ALA A 28 -6.53 5.93 7.81
N ALA A 29 -6.43 6.14 6.49
CA ALA A 29 -5.65 5.23 5.66
C ALA A 29 -4.22 5.15 6.24
N PRO A 30 -3.65 3.95 6.42
CA PRO A 30 -2.34 3.81 7.04
C PRO A 30 -1.30 4.48 6.15
N HIS A 31 -0.37 5.23 6.73
CA HIS A 31 0.68 5.90 5.95
C HIS A 31 1.85 4.95 5.71
N THR A 32 2.73 5.26 4.76
CA THR A 32 3.99 4.53 4.59
C THR A 32 4.97 4.98 5.67
N GLU A 33 5.54 4.04 6.41
CA GLU A 33 6.57 4.30 7.42
C GLU A 33 7.98 4.28 6.83
N SER A 34 8.22 3.39 5.86
CA SER A 34 9.50 3.26 5.15
C SER A 34 9.34 2.62 3.77
N VAL A 35 10.25 2.97 2.87
CA VAL A 35 10.41 2.34 1.55
C VAL A 35 11.86 1.97 1.36
N THR A 36 12.13 0.71 0.98
CA THR A 36 13.46 0.27 0.59
C THR A 36 13.46 -0.21 -0.85
N VAL A 37 14.49 0.18 -1.61
CA VAL A 37 14.75 -0.33 -2.97
C VAL A 37 16.05 -1.10 -2.96
N THR A 38 15.99 -2.40 -3.28
CA THR A 38 17.18 -3.19 -3.60
C THR A 38 17.37 -3.17 -5.11
N ARG A 39 18.50 -2.64 -5.59
CA ARG A 39 18.92 -2.68 -6.99
C ARG A 39 19.98 -3.75 -7.16
N SER A 40 19.82 -4.68 -8.09
CA SER A 40 20.82 -5.71 -8.36
C SER A 40 21.00 -6.02 -9.84
N GLY A 41 22.18 -6.49 -10.23
CA GLY A 41 22.51 -6.82 -11.62
C GLY A 41 23.30 -5.72 -12.31
N GLY A 42 22.91 -5.37 -13.54
CA GLY A 42 23.76 -4.58 -14.45
C GLY A 42 25.05 -5.32 -14.82
N PHE A 43 25.90 -4.67 -15.62
CA PHE A 43 27.11 -5.29 -16.20
C PHE A 43 28.10 -5.84 -15.16
N ALA A 44 28.21 -5.19 -14.00
CA ALA A 44 29.14 -5.58 -12.94
C ALA A 44 28.52 -6.51 -11.86
N GLY A 45 27.20 -6.76 -11.91
CA GLY A 45 26.52 -7.66 -10.98
C GLY A 45 26.44 -7.19 -9.53
N HIS A 46 26.60 -5.88 -9.27
CA HIS A 46 26.52 -5.32 -7.91
C HIS A 46 25.10 -5.43 -7.34
N THR A 47 25.00 -5.33 -6.01
CA THR A 47 23.74 -5.13 -5.29
C THR A 47 23.88 -3.92 -4.39
N GLU A 48 22.88 -3.04 -4.44
CA GLU A 48 22.82 -1.76 -3.72
C GLU A 48 21.48 -1.65 -3.00
N TRP A 49 21.49 -1.11 -1.79
CA TRP A 49 20.29 -0.91 -0.99
C TRP A 49 20.09 0.58 -0.72
N TYR A 50 18.89 1.06 -1.04
CA TYR A 50 18.44 2.42 -0.76
C TYR A 50 17.27 2.34 0.20
N ALA A 51 17.22 3.24 1.19
CA ALA A 51 16.13 3.33 2.14
C ALA A 51 15.75 4.79 2.37
N VAL A 52 14.44 5.01 2.55
CA VAL A 52 13.87 6.23 3.14
C VAL A 52 12.84 5.85 4.20
N ASP A 53 12.71 6.66 5.24
CA ASP A 53 11.72 6.49 6.31
C ASP A 53 11.07 7.80 6.75
N SER A 54 10.05 7.70 7.60
CA SER A 54 9.26 8.85 8.06
C SER A 54 10.04 9.90 8.87
N THR A 55 11.30 9.66 9.21
CA THR A 55 12.19 10.62 9.88
C THR A 55 13.00 11.48 8.90
N ASP A 56 13.16 11.05 7.64
CA ASP A 56 13.88 11.77 6.60
C ASP A 56 13.30 13.16 6.33
N ARG A 57 14.17 14.11 6.00
CA ARG A 57 13.80 15.52 5.77
C ARG A 57 13.98 16.00 4.33
N ASP A 58 14.43 15.12 3.45
CA ASP A 58 14.49 15.39 2.01
C ASP A 58 13.08 15.37 1.39
N GLU A 59 12.81 16.31 0.50
CA GLU A 59 11.49 16.47 -0.13
C GLU A 59 11.11 15.26 -1.00
N ARG A 60 12.07 14.62 -1.69
CA ARG A 60 11.83 13.42 -2.51
C ARG A 60 11.63 12.17 -1.66
N ALA A 61 12.29 12.09 -0.51
CA ALA A 61 12.04 11.02 0.45
C ALA A 61 10.58 11.07 0.96
N GLN A 62 10.11 12.27 1.31
CA GLN A 62 8.70 12.50 1.72
C GLN A 62 7.71 12.29 0.56
N GLU A 63 8.08 12.63 -0.67
CA GLU A 63 7.31 12.31 -1.87
C GLU A 63 7.20 10.78 -2.09
N ALA A 64 8.30 10.02 -1.95
CA ALA A 64 8.27 8.56 -2.08
C ALA A 64 7.34 7.89 -1.05
N LEU A 65 7.36 8.35 0.21
CA LEU A 65 6.42 7.89 1.24
C LEU A 65 4.97 8.23 0.88
N SER A 66 4.74 9.40 0.31
CA SER A 66 3.40 9.86 -0.10
C SER A 66 2.85 9.05 -1.30
N VAL A 67 3.66 8.87 -2.35
CA VAL A 67 3.30 8.12 -3.56
C VAL A 67 3.03 6.65 -3.26
N THR A 68 3.85 6.02 -2.41
CA THR A 68 3.62 4.63 -1.97
C THR A 68 2.37 4.48 -1.11
N ALA A 69 1.97 5.52 -0.37
CA ALA A 69 0.73 5.50 0.39
C ALA A 69 -0.53 5.58 -0.50
N GLU A 70 -0.42 5.95 -1.78
CA GLU A 70 -1.55 6.04 -2.70
C GLU A 70 -2.12 4.69 -3.13
N LEU A 71 -3.41 4.67 -3.48
CA LEU A 71 -4.07 3.47 -3.99
C LEU A 71 -3.40 2.93 -5.27
N ARG A 72 -2.92 3.82 -6.17
CA ARG A 72 -2.25 3.44 -7.43
C ARG A 72 -1.01 2.56 -7.21
N PHE A 73 -0.24 2.80 -6.14
CA PHE A 73 0.90 1.96 -5.77
C PHE A 73 0.46 0.69 -5.02
N ARG A 74 -0.49 0.82 -4.08
CA ARG A 74 -1.00 -0.32 -3.28
C ARG A 74 -1.58 -1.45 -4.14
N VAL A 75 -2.27 -1.13 -5.23
CA VAL A 75 -2.91 -2.12 -6.12
C VAL A 75 -1.99 -2.70 -7.19
N LEU A 76 -0.71 -2.31 -7.23
CA LEU A 76 0.27 -2.90 -8.15
C LEU A 76 0.33 -4.43 -8.04
N ARG A 77 0.65 -5.12 -9.13
CA ARG A 77 0.95 -6.56 -9.08
C ARG A 77 2.25 -6.80 -8.31
N PRO A 78 2.48 -8.00 -7.74
CA PRO A 78 3.75 -8.31 -7.08
C PRO A 78 4.98 -8.26 -8.00
N ALA A 79 4.80 -8.38 -9.32
CA ALA A 79 5.90 -8.37 -10.27
C ALA A 79 5.52 -7.77 -11.64
N TYR A 80 6.52 -7.13 -12.27
CA TYR A 80 6.53 -6.60 -13.64
C TYR A 80 7.85 -7.02 -14.29
N LEU A 81 7.91 -8.27 -14.74
CA LEU A 81 9.12 -8.90 -15.29
C LEU A 81 8.95 -9.26 -16.77
N PRO A 82 10.01 -9.21 -17.57
CA PRO A 82 9.96 -9.63 -18.97
C PRO A 82 9.93 -11.16 -19.07
N ALA A 83 9.38 -11.69 -20.16
CA ALA A 83 9.44 -13.14 -20.43
C ALA A 83 10.87 -13.67 -20.63
N ASN A 84 11.80 -12.79 -21.07
CA ASN A 84 13.23 -13.06 -21.13
C ASN A 84 13.96 -12.02 -20.26
N PRO A 85 14.50 -12.40 -19.08
CA PRO A 85 15.22 -11.51 -18.17
C PRO A 85 16.71 -11.39 -18.51
N CYS A 86 17.11 -11.60 -19.78
CA CYS A 86 18.51 -11.46 -20.18
C CYS A 86 19.06 -10.05 -19.93
N CYS A 87 20.39 -10.00 -20.08
CA CYS A 87 21.15 -8.81 -20.43
C CYS A 87 21.39 -7.86 -19.25
N ASP A 88 22.29 -6.88 -19.44
CA ASP A 88 22.87 -6.04 -18.38
C ASP A 88 21.89 -4.99 -17.81
N ARG A 89 20.73 -5.45 -17.34
CA ARG A 89 19.66 -4.65 -16.74
C ARG A 89 19.71 -4.78 -15.23
N TYR A 90 19.27 -3.76 -14.53
CA TYR A 90 18.99 -3.85 -13.11
C TYR A 90 17.63 -4.50 -12.86
N ARG A 91 17.59 -5.37 -11.85
CA ARG A 91 16.39 -5.82 -11.16
C ARG A 91 16.19 -4.91 -9.94
N TYR A 92 14.94 -4.52 -9.71
CA TYR A 92 14.54 -3.72 -8.56
C TYR A 92 13.55 -4.51 -7.73
N GLU A 93 13.75 -4.48 -6.42
CA GLU A 93 12.80 -4.97 -5.43
C GLU A 93 12.44 -3.81 -4.50
N VAL A 94 11.21 -3.34 -4.64
CA VAL A 94 10.65 -2.22 -3.86
C VAL A 94 9.83 -2.81 -2.73
N VAL A 95 10.14 -2.45 -1.49
CA VAL A 95 9.41 -2.89 -0.29
C VAL A 95 8.93 -1.65 0.46
N ALA A 96 7.61 -1.46 0.53
CA ALA A 96 6.98 -0.42 1.34
C ALA A 96 6.36 -1.06 2.60
N ARG A 97 6.60 -0.45 3.77
CA ARG A 97 6.01 -0.84 5.06
C ARG A 97 5.04 0.25 5.50
N TYR A 98 3.84 -0.14 5.96
CA TYR A 98 2.79 0.80 6.36
C TYR A 98 2.52 0.73 7.87
N SER A 99 1.93 1.80 8.40
CA SER A 99 1.65 1.99 9.83
C SER A 99 0.60 1.05 10.45
N ASP A 100 -0.02 0.19 9.65
CA ASP A 100 -0.89 -0.91 10.10
C ASP A 100 -0.14 -2.27 10.17
N GLY A 101 1.16 -2.29 9.90
CA GLY A 101 1.98 -3.49 9.80
C GLY A 101 1.92 -4.19 8.44
N THR A 102 1.13 -3.70 7.48
CA THR A 102 1.10 -4.22 6.11
C THR A 102 2.45 -4.00 5.43
N VAL A 103 2.86 -4.96 4.58
CA VAL A 103 4.06 -4.84 3.74
C VAL A 103 3.67 -5.08 2.28
N LYS A 104 4.15 -4.21 1.39
CA LYS A 104 3.99 -4.33 -0.07
C LYS A 104 5.36 -4.53 -0.71
N THR A 105 5.56 -5.69 -1.33
CA THR A 105 6.72 -5.96 -2.20
C THR A 105 6.29 -5.91 -3.67
N VAL A 106 7.07 -5.21 -4.50
CA VAL A 106 6.91 -5.19 -5.96
C VAL A 106 8.29 -5.35 -6.61
N VAL A 107 8.39 -6.29 -7.55
CA VAL A 107 9.62 -6.56 -8.31
C VAL A 107 9.48 -6.07 -9.76
N THR A 108 10.49 -5.39 -10.30
CA THR A 108 10.57 -5.04 -11.73
C THR A 108 12.00 -5.14 -12.26
N MET A 109 12.20 -4.93 -13.56
CA MET A 109 13.50 -4.71 -14.19
C MET A 109 13.46 -3.43 -15.06
N ASP A 110 14.63 -2.85 -15.35
CA ASP A 110 14.75 -1.69 -16.25
C ASP A 110 14.01 -1.92 -17.57
N ALA A 111 13.27 -0.92 -18.07
CA ALA A 111 12.65 -0.94 -19.40
C ALA A 111 11.78 -2.19 -19.70
N VAL A 112 11.00 -2.66 -18.72
CA VAL A 112 9.93 -3.67 -18.97
C VAL A 112 8.69 -2.97 -19.54
N PRO A 113 8.21 -3.34 -20.75
CA PRO A 113 6.99 -2.77 -21.30
C PRO A 113 5.78 -3.06 -20.41
N GLY A 114 5.00 -2.03 -20.10
CA GLY A 114 3.82 -2.14 -19.22
C GLY A 114 4.14 -2.18 -17.73
N THR A 115 5.35 -1.83 -17.30
CA THR A 115 5.59 -1.38 -15.92
C THR A 115 4.87 -0.05 -15.69
N PRO A 116 4.05 0.10 -14.63
CA PRO A 116 3.33 1.33 -14.34
C PRO A 116 4.26 2.45 -13.85
N ASP A 117 4.02 3.67 -14.33
CA ASP A 117 4.84 4.85 -14.06
C ASP A 117 5.06 5.11 -12.56
N VAL A 118 4.06 4.83 -11.73
CA VAL A 118 4.15 4.98 -10.26
C VAL A 118 5.18 4.05 -9.61
N LEU A 119 5.52 2.92 -10.23
CA LEU A 119 6.58 2.04 -9.73
C LEU A 119 7.97 2.61 -10.05
N THR A 120 8.14 3.15 -11.27
CA THR A 120 9.39 3.83 -11.67
C THR A 120 9.60 5.14 -10.91
N GLU A 121 8.55 5.92 -10.70
CA GLU A 121 8.53 7.14 -9.87
C GLU A 121 9.09 6.87 -8.46
N VAL A 122 8.60 5.82 -7.78
CA VAL A 122 9.11 5.44 -6.45
C VAL A 122 10.56 4.95 -6.49
N ILE A 123 10.97 4.21 -7.53
CA ILE A 123 12.36 3.77 -7.70
C ILE A 123 13.29 4.99 -7.86
N ASP A 124 12.94 5.94 -8.72
CA ASP A 124 13.75 7.13 -8.99
C ASP A 124 13.87 8.03 -7.75
N LEU A 125 12.75 8.27 -7.04
CA LEU A 125 12.74 9.07 -5.82
C LEU A 125 13.64 8.45 -4.73
N VAL A 126 13.47 7.15 -4.43
CA VAL A 126 14.22 6.47 -3.36
C VAL A 126 15.69 6.27 -3.73
N THR A 127 16.02 5.98 -4.99
CA THR A 127 17.43 5.84 -5.42
C THR A 127 18.18 7.17 -5.53
N THR A 128 17.46 8.30 -5.63
CA THR A 128 18.04 9.66 -5.66
C THR A 128 18.22 10.25 -4.26
N SER A 129 17.28 10.00 -3.33
CA SER A 129 17.26 10.61 -1.99
C SER A 129 17.69 9.67 -0.85
N GLY A 130 17.49 8.36 -1.02
CA GLY A 130 17.72 7.39 0.03
C GLY A 130 19.19 7.17 0.34
N ALA A 131 19.49 6.90 1.61
CA ALA A 131 20.84 6.57 2.03
C ALA A 131 21.30 5.27 1.37
N LEU A 132 22.30 5.34 0.49
CA LEU A 132 22.93 4.16 -0.09
C LEU A 132 23.68 3.39 1.00
N THR A 133 23.18 2.20 1.32
CA THR A 133 23.91 1.21 2.09
C THR A 133 24.50 0.19 1.13
N GLN A 134 25.82 0.07 1.12
CA GLN A 134 26.52 -1.05 0.48
C GLN A 134 26.74 -2.14 1.54
N ALA A 135 26.65 -3.41 1.14
CA ALA A 135 26.96 -4.58 1.98
C ALA A 135 28.31 -5.20 1.56
#